data_AF-A0A2V1CTG9-F1
#
_entry.id   AF-A0A2V1CTG9-F1
#
_cell.length_a   1.000
_cell.length_b   1.000
_cell.length_c   1.000
_cell.angle_alpha   90.00
_cell.angle_beta   90.00
_cell.angle_gamma   90.00
#
_symmetry.space_group_name_H-M   'P 1'
#
loop_
_entity.id
_entity.type
_entity.pdbx_description
1 polymer ?
#
loop_
_entity_poly.entity_id
_entity_poly.type
_entity_poly.pdbx_seq_one_letter_code
_entity_poly.pdbx_strand_id
1 'polypeptide(L)'
;MAMKSRYEERNADHFTVWISAPAKGKESQNGNLNVTHVAFAGNSKAQVDEFHANALKAGAKCNGPPGFRTQYHEKYYAAFILDPDGNNVECVYFDL
;
A
#
# COMPACT_ATOMS: atom_id res chain seq x y z
N MET A 1 -1.85 -14.70 -2.46
CA MET A 1 -3.19 -15.04 -2.99
C MET A 1 -3.38 -14.22 -4.26
N ALA A 2 -3.86 -14.81 -5.36
CA ALA A 2 -3.70 -14.31 -6.72
C ALA A 2 -4.29 -12.90 -6.93
N MET A 3 -3.43 -11.96 -7.30
CA MET A 3 -3.74 -10.54 -7.48
C MET A 3 -4.30 -10.21 -8.87
N LYS A 4 -4.20 -11.14 -9.83
CA LYS A 4 -4.47 -10.91 -11.25
C LYS A 4 -5.95 -10.61 -11.58
N SER A 5 -6.92 -11.33 -11.00
CA SER A 5 -8.30 -11.26 -11.52
C SER A 5 -9.08 -10.00 -11.12
N ARG A 6 -8.67 -9.28 -10.07
CA ARG A 6 -9.43 -8.12 -9.56
C ARG A 6 -9.01 -6.78 -10.16
N TYR A 7 -7.85 -6.71 -10.80
CA TYR A 7 -7.33 -5.47 -11.37
C TYR A 7 -7.93 -5.16 -12.74
N GLU A 8 -8.26 -6.20 -13.53
CA GLU A 8 -8.83 -6.10 -14.88
C GLU A 8 -10.32 -5.71 -14.88
N GLU A 9 -11.04 -5.86 -13.75
CA GLU A 9 -12.47 -5.52 -13.59
C GLU A 9 -12.71 -4.10 -13.00
N ARG A 10 -11.66 -3.28 -12.82
CA ARG A 10 -11.80 -1.94 -12.22
C ARG A 10 -12.44 -0.94 -13.19
N ASN A 11 -13.74 -0.72 -13.04
CA ASN A 11 -14.41 0.48 -13.55
C ASN A 11 -14.13 1.67 -12.62
N ALA A 12 -14.20 2.90 -13.16
CA ALA A 12 -13.84 4.14 -12.46
C ALA A 12 -14.63 4.45 -11.16
N ASP A 13 -15.71 3.70 -10.89
CA ASP A 13 -16.65 3.95 -9.79
C ASP A 13 -16.43 3.06 -8.54
N HIS A 14 -15.41 2.20 -8.52
CA HIS A 14 -15.18 1.27 -7.40
C HIS A 14 -13.97 1.66 -6.52
N PHE A 15 -14.23 1.88 -5.23
CA PHE A 15 -13.18 2.03 -4.21
C PHE A 15 -12.77 0.66 -3.65
N THR A 16 -11.48 0.36 -3.68
CA THR A 16 -10.94 -0.93 -3.22
C THR A 16 -9.99 -0.74 -2.04
N VAL A 17 -10.22 -1.52 -0.98
CA VAL A 17 -9.33 -1.64 0.18
C VAL A 17 -8.98 -3.11 0.41
N TRP A 18 -7.71 -3.38 0.64
CA TRP A 18 -7.23 -4.69 1.07
C TRP A 18 -6.76 -4.60 2.51
N ILE A 19 -7.18 -5.53 3.36
CA ILE A 19 -6.74 -5.64 4.75
C ILE A 19 -6.10 -7.01 4.92
N SER A 20 -4.87 -7.06 5.44
CA SER A 20 -4.20 -8.32 5.76
C SER A 20 -3.43 -8.23 7.07
N ALA A 21 -3.14 -9.41 7.62
CA ALA A 21 -2.15 -9.55 8.68
C ALA A 21 -0.80 -8.94 8.25
N PRO A 22 0.04 -8.52 9.22
CA PRO A 22 1.37 -8.01 8.90
C PRO A 22 2.18 -9.06 8.13
N ALA A 23 3.11 -8.57 7.29
CA ALA A 23 4.09 -9.46 6.69
C ALA A 23 4.92 -10.17 7.78
N LYS A 24 5.30 -11.41 7.52
CA LYS A 24 6.12 -12.21 8.45
C LYS A 24 7.38 -11.45 8.87
N GLY A 25 7.66 -11.34 10.16
CA GLY A 25 8.81 -10.62 10.71
C GLY A 25 8.59 -9.10 10.88
N LYS A 26 7.38 -8.60 10.65
CA LYS A 26 6.95 -7.20 10.88
C LYS A 26 5.88 -7.13 11.97
N GLU A 27 5.82 -8.10 12.86
CA GLU A 27 4.93 -8.10 14.02
C GLU A 27 5.31 -6.99 15.01
N SER A 28 4.33 -6.45 15.76
CA SER A 28 4.61 -5.41 16.76
C SER A 28 5.52 -5.95 17.87
N GLN A 29 6.60 -5.22 18.16
CA GLN A 29 7.55 -5.59 19.20
C GLN A 29 6.99 -5.42 20.63
N ASN A 30 5.83 -4.76 20.79
CA ASN A 30 5.25 -4.43 22.10
C ASN A 30 4.05 -5.29 22.50
N GLY A 31 3.82 -6.43 21.85
CA GLY A 31 2.91 -7.48 22.31
C GLY A 31 1.41 -7.17 22.32
N ASN A 32 0.97 -5.94 22.02
CA ASN A 32 -0.43 -5.52 22.19
C ASN A 32 -1.09 -4.80 21.00
N LEU A 33 -0.45 -4.71 19.82
CA LEU A 33 -1.08 -4.15 18.62
C LEU A 33 -0.69 -4.97 17.39
N ASN A 34 -1.64 -5.65 16.76
CA ASN A 34 -1.38 -6.31 15.48
C ASN A 34 -1.14 -5.22 14.43
N VAL A 35 0.11 -5.09 13.95
CA VAL A 35 0.47 -4.19 12.83
C VAL A 35 -0.39 -4.61 11.64
N THR A 36 -1.39 -3.81 11.30
CA THR A 36 -2.28 -4.16 10.19
C THR A 36 -1.67 -3.67 8.89
N HIS A 37 -1.81 -4.45 7.82
CA HIS A 37 -1.50 -3.97 6.48
C HIS A 37 -2.81 -3.57 5.78
N VAL A 38 -2.86 -2.33 5.30
CA VAL A 38 -4.00 -1.79 4.55
C VAL A 38 -3.49 -1.23 3.23
N ALA A 39 -4.07 -1.66 2.11
CA ALA A 39 -3.71 -1.15 0.79
C ALA A 39 -4.92 -0.51 0.09
N PHE A 40 -4.73 0.71 -0.41
CA PHE A 40 -5.68 1.46 -1.22
C PHE A 40 -5.28 1.41 -2.69
N ALA A 41 -6.27 1.22 -3.57
CA ALA A 41 -6.06 1.33 -5.01
C ALA A 41 -5.92 2.81 -5.42
N GLY A 42 -4.79 3.16 -6.03
CA GLY A 42 -4.59 4.39 -6.77
C GLY A 42 -5.00 4.27 -8.24
N ASN A 43 -5.24 5.41 -8.85
CA ASN A 43 -5.66 5.60 -10.25
C ASN A 43 -4.51 5.99 -11.17
N SER A 44 -3.35 6.37 -10.62
CA SER A 44 -2.14 6.71 -11.41
C SER A 44 -0.88 6.63 -10.54
N LYS A 45 0.30 6.59 -11.19
CA LYS A 45 1.60 6.72 -10.52
C LYS A 45 1.71 8.04 -9.74
N ALA A 46 1.24 9.15 -10.34
CA ALA A 46 1.23 10.45 -9.69
C ALA A 46 0.39 10.46 -8.40
N GLN A 47 -0.75 9.76 -8.37
CA GLN A 47 -1.55 9.66 -7.14
C GLN A 47 -0.83 8.86 -6.04
N VAL A 48 -0.07 7.82 -6.41
CA VAL A 48 0.78 7.08 -5.46
C VAL A 48 1.90 7.98 -4.91
N ASP A 49 2.51 8.80 -5.76
CA ASP A 49 3.54 9.77 -5.36
C ASP A 49 2.96 10.83 -4.40
N GLU A 50 1.81 11.40 -4.74
CA GLU A 50 1.09 12.39 -3.93
C GLU A 50 0.66 11.81 -2.58
N PHE A 51 0.10 10.60 -2.56
CA PHE A 51 -0.23 9.88 -1.33
C PHE A 51 0.99 9.81 -0.40
N HIS A 52 2.12 9.35 -0.92
CA HIS A 52 3.33 9.20 -0.12
C HIS A 52 3.86 10.55 0.38
N ALA A 53 3.97 11.54 -0.51
CA ALA A 53 4.46 12.87 -0.14
C ALA A 53 3.58 13.54 0.92
N ASN A 54 2.25 13.42 0.80
CA ASN A 54 1.31 13.99 1.77
C ASN A 54 1.32 13.22 3.10
N ALA A 55 1.41 11.89 3.06
CA ALA A 55 1.54 11.09 4.27
C ALA A 55 2.79 11.47 5.08
N LEU A 56 3.94 11.66 4.41
CA LEU A 56 5.16 12.12 5.08
C LEU A 56 5.01 13.51 5.70
N LYS A 57 4.37 14.46 4.99
CA LYS A 57 4.07 15.80 5.54
C LYS A 57 3.14 15.73 6.76
N ALA A 58 2.24 14.75 6.79
CA ALA A 58 1.33 14.50 7.91
C ALA A 58 1.99 13.77 9.10
N GLY A 59 3.29 13.44 9.02
CA GLY A 59 4.03 12.81 10.11
C GLY A 59 4.12 11.28 10.04
N ALA A 60 3.64 10.66 8.96
CA ALA A 60 3.88 9.25 8.71
C ALA A 60 5.37 8.97 8.47
N LYS A 61 5.83 7.74 8.77
CA LYS A 61 7.20 7.32 8.47
C LYS A 61 7.26 6.63 7.13
N CYS A 62 8.30 6.89 6.35
CA CYS A 62 8.55 6.16 5.11
C CYS A 62 8.80 4.67 5.43
N ASN A 63 8.10 3.77 4.73
CA ASN A 63 8.31 2.31 4.79
C ASN A 63 8.62 1.72 3.40
N GLY A 64 8.65 2.56 2.37
CA GLY A 64 8.96 2.18 1.00
C GLY A 64 8.59 3.32 0.05
N PRO A 65 9.56 4.04 -0.55
CA PRO A 65 9.26 5.16 -1.43
C PRO A 65 8.52 4.70 -2.69
N PRO A 66 7.77 5.58 -3.37
CA PRO A 66 7.07 5.24 -4.59
C PRO A 66 7.99 4.58 -5.62
N GLY A 67 7.52 3.48 -6.21
CA GLY A 67 8.27 2.78 -7.23
C GLY A 67 7.67 1.43 -7.62
N PHE A 68 8.22 0.85 -8.69
CA PHE A 68 7.84 -0.49 -9.11
C PHE A 68 8.25 -1.54 -8.07
N ARG A 69 7.41 -2.56 -7.91
CA ARG A 69 7.62 -3.74 -7.08
C ARG A 69 7.68 -4.97 -7.98
N THR A 70 8.74 -5.04 -8.79
CA THR A 70 8.94 -6.12 -9.77
C THR A 70 9.00 -7.51 -9.13
N GLN A 71 9.32 -7.60 -7.84
CA GLN A 71 9.22 -8.84 -7.05
C GLN A 71 7.77 -9.33 -6.85
N TYR A 72 6.77 -8.47 -7.02
CA TYR A 72 5.35 -8.82 -6.97
C TYR A 72 4.75 -8.93 -8.37
N HIS A 73 4.94 -7.89 -9.19
CA HIS A 73 4.56 -7.86 -10.60
C HIS A 73 5.27 -6.69 -11.30
N GLU A 74 5.62 -6.82 -12.58
CA GLU A 74 6.31 -5.78 -13.36
C GLU A 74 5.53 -4.45 -13.46
N LYS A 75 4.19 -4.54 -13.51
CA LYS A 75 3.25 -3.40 -13.57
C LYS A 75 2.85 -2.84 -12.20
N TYR A 76 3.39 -3.37 -11.10
CA TYR A 76 2.99 -3.00 -9.74
C TYR A 76 3.73 -1.74 -9.29
N TYR A 77 3.07 -0.60 -9.27
CA TYR A 77 3.64 0.65 -8.77
C TYR A 77 3.03 1.00 -7.41
N ALA A 78 3.84 1.14 -6.36
CA ALA A 78 3.30 1.37 -5.02
C ALA A 78 4.23 2.18 -4.10
N ALA A 79 3.65 2.74 -3.05
CA ALA A 79 4.34 3.40 -1.95
C ALA A 79 3.80 2.92 -0.60
N PHE A 80 4.66 2.90 0.42
CA PHE A 80 4.37 2.36 1.74
C PHE A 80 4.78 3.37 2.82
N ILE A 81 3.91 3.56 3.80
CA ILE A 81 4.18 4.33 5.00
C ILE A 81 3.84 3.52 6.25
N LEU A 82 4.41 3.93 7.38
CA LEU A 82 3.89 3.58 8.70
C LEU A 82 3.08 4.76 9.21
N ASP A 83 1.84 4.49 9.62
CA ASP A 83 1.04 5.47 10.35
C ASP A 83 1.57 5.65 11.80
N PRO A 84 1.03 6.61 12.58
CA PRO A 84 1.48 6.83 13.96
C PRO A 84 1.35 5.61 14.88
N ASP A 85 0.41 4.71 14.60
CA ASP A 85 0.17 3.47 15.35
C ASP A 85 1.06 2.30 14.88
N GLY A 86 1.82 2.52 13.80
CA GLY A 86 2.75 1.55 13.23
C GLY A 86 2.12 0.61 12.20
N ASN A 87 0.89 0.85 11.73
CA ASN A 87 0.27 0.07 10.65
C ASN A 87 0.98 0.33 9.32
N ASN A 88 1.09 -0.70 8.48
CA ASN A 88 1.68 -0.59 7.15
C ASN A 88 0.62 -0.20 6.12
N VAL A 89 0.57 1.08 5.76
CA VAL A 89 -0.40 1.59 4.79
C VAL A 89 0.25 1.72 3.41
N GLU A 90 -0.42 1.20 2.40
CA GLU A 90 0.01 1.20 1.01
C GLU A 90 -0.98 1.94 0.12
N CYS A 91 -0.44 2.66 -0.88
CA CYS A 91 -1.18 3.02 -2.08
C CYS A 91 -0.54 2.32 -3.27
N VAL A 92 -1.36 1.64 -4.07
CA VAL A 92 -0.92 0.84 -5.22
C VAL A 92 -1.68 1.21 -6.49
N TYR A 93 -0.94 1.46 -7.56
CA TYR A 93 -1.44 1.59 -8.91
C TYR A 93 -0.86 0.47 -9.77
N PHE A 94 -1.74 -0.26 -10.46
CA PHE A 94 -1.34 -1.27 -11.43
C PHE A 94 -1.41 -0.65 -12.82
N ASP A 95 -0.24 -0.57 -13.48
CA ASP A 95 -0.06 0.06 -14.77
C ASP A 95 -0.52 -0.88 -15.90
N LEU A 96 -1.84 -0.97 -16.10
CA LEU A 96 -2.47 -1.88 -17.06
C LEU A 96 -2.09 -1.56 -18.51
#